data_AF-N8YJH3-F1
#
_entry.id   AF-N8YJH3-F1
#
_cell.length_a   1.000
_cell.length_b   1.000
_cell.length_c   1.000
_cell.angle_alpha   90.00
_cell.angle_beta   90.00
_cell.angle_gamma   90.00
#
_symmetry.space_group_name_H-M   'P 1'
#
loop_
_entity.id
_entity.type
_entity.pdbx_description
1 polymer ?
#
loop_
_entity_poly.entity_id
_entity_poly.type
_entity_poly.pdbx_seq_one_letter_code
_entity_poly.pdbx_strand_id
1 'polypeptide(L)' 'MSRTPNDDRSDSMNPNNDAYWDSLDNHSDQLNPNNDRYQ' A
#
# COMPACT_ATOMS: atom_id res chain seq x y z
N MET A 1 23.31 3.58 -12.58
CA MET A 1 23.26 2.66 -11.42
C MET A 1 21.85 2.10 -11.38
N SER A 2 21.70 0.78 -11.46
CA SER A 2 20.38 0.13 -11.40
C SER A 2 19.89 0.16 -9.96
N ARG A 3 18.58 0.35 -9.76
CA ARG A 3 17.96 0.18 -8.44
C ARG A 3 18.20 -1.25 -7.96
N THR A 4 18.54 -1.37 -6.69
CA THR A 4 18.70 -2.67 -6.03
C THR A 4 17.33 -3.15 -5.54
N PRO A 5 17.15 -4.47 -5.37
CA PRO A 5 15.93 -5.00 -4.74
C PRO A 5 15.64 -4.40 -3.36
N ASN A 6 16.68 -3.89 -2.66
CA ASN A 6 16.52 -3.22 -1.39
C ASN A 6 15.96 -1.79 -1.54
N ASP A 7 16.26 -1.11 -2.64
CA ASP A 7 15.71 0.21 -2.93
C ASP A 7 14.21 0.09 -3.22
N ASP A 8 13.80 -0.89 -4.03
CA ASP A 8 12.39 -1.15 -4.33
C ASP A 8 11.61 -1.57 -3.08
N ARG A 9 12.22 -2.41 -2.22
CA ARG A 9 11.62 -2.78 -0.94
C ARG A 9 11.48 -1.58 0.01
N SER A 10 12.51 -0.75 0.08
CA SER A 10 12.49 0.44 0.95
C SER A 10 11.44 1.44 0.50
N ASP A 11 11.31 1.69 -0.80
CA ASP A 11 10.24 2.53 -1.36
C ASP A 11 8.86 1.97 -0.98
N SER A 12 8.67 0.64 -1.04
CA SER A 12 7.39 -0.02 -0.73
C SER A 12 7.04 -0.15 0.76
N MET A 13 7.98 0.07 1.69
CA MET A 13 7.77 -0.12 3.14
C MET A 13 8.18 1.11 3.96
N ASN A 14 8.42 2.25 3.30
CA ASN A 14 8.80 3.48 3.97
C ASN A 14 7.54 4.23 4.44
N PRO A 15 7.31 4.39 5.76
CA PRO A 15 6.15 5.11 6.28
C PRO A 15 6.16 6.62 6.00
N ASN A 16 7.25 7.17 5.45
CA ASN A 16 7.31 8.55 4.96
C ASN A 16 7.05 8.64 3.44
N ASN A 17 6.70 7.54 2.78
CA ASN A 17 6.32 7.52 1.37
C ASN A 17 4.79 7.50 1.23
N ASP A 18 4.22 8.44 0.48
CA ASP A 18 2.77 8.53 0.27
C ASP A 18 2.21 7.26 -0.40
N ALA A 19 2.96 6.66 -1.33
CA ALA A 19 2.56 5.42 -1.99
C ALA A 19 2.43 4.22 -1.04
N TYR A 20 3.15 4.23 0.10
CA TYR A 20 2.98 3.23 1.14
C TYR A 20 1.62 3.38 1.84
N TRP A 21 1.23 4.61 2.17
CA TRP A 21 -0.09 4.89 2.75
C TRP A 21 -1.23 4.58 1.78
N ASP A 22 -1.11 4.97 0.51
CA ASP A 22 -2.09 4.63 -0.54
C ASP A 22 -2.29 3.11 -0.68
N SER A 23 -1.20 2.34 -0.54
CA SER A 23 -1.25 0.86 -0.60
C SER A 23 -1.94 0.23 0.61
N LEU A 24 -1.84 0.84 1.79
CA LEU A 24 -2.49 0.38 3.01
C LEU A 24 -3.99 0.72 3.01
N ASP A 25 -4.35 1.93 2.56
CA ASP A 25 -5.74 2.37 2.48
C ASP A 25 -6.54 1.44 1.53
N ASN A 26 -5.96 1.07 0.40
CA ASN A 26 -6.58 0.12 -0.54
C ASN A 26 -6.84 -1.26 0.10
N HIS A 27 -6.02 -1.69 1.05
CA HIS A 27 -6.18 -3.00 1.70
C HIS A 27 -7.23 -3.01 2.83
N SER A 28 -7.66 -1.83 3.30
CA SER A 28 -8.63 -1.71 4.40
C SER A 28 -10.08 -1.90 3.96
N ASP A 29 -10.41 -1.54 2.72
CA ASP A 29 -11.77 -1.65 2.17
C ASP A 29 -12.10 -3.04 1.59
N GLN A 30 -11.09 -3.87 1.33
CA GLN A 30 -11.26 -5.16 0.63
C GLN A 30 -11.76 -6.31 1.53
N LEU A 31 -11.75 -6.15 2.86
CA LEU A 31 -12.12 -7.20 3.82
C LEU A 31 -13.23 -6.80 4.78
N ASN A 32 -14.00 -5.74 4.49
CA ASN A 32 -15.18 -5.42 5.27
C ASN A 32 -16.45 -5.99 4.59
N PRO A 33 -16.96 -7.16 5.02
CA PRO A 33 -18.19 -7.75 4.47
C PRO A 33 -19.45 -6.90 4.70
N ASN A 34 -19.36 -5.80 5.47
CA ASN A 34 -20.43 -4.84 5.71
C ASN A 34 -20.19 -3.49 4.99
N ASN A 35 -19.33 -3.43 3.98
CA ASN A 35 -19.10 -2.19 3.23
C ASN A 35 -20.21 -1.95 2.21
N ASP A 36 -21.06 -0.95 2.47
CA ASP A 36 -22.20 -0.55 1.63
C ASP A 36 -21.80 -0.18 0.18
N ARG A 37 -20.52 0.12 -0.08
CA ARG A 37 -20.00 0.41 -1.42
C ARG A 37 -19.97 -0.81 -2.36
N TYR A 38 -20.08 -2.01 -1.80
CA TYR A 38 -20.09 -3.29 -2.53
C TYR A 38 -21.42 -4.06 -2.41
N GLN A 39 -22.48 -3.46 -1.85
CA GLN A 39 -23.87 -3.94 -2.02
C GLN A 39 -24.45 -3.46 -3.35
#